data_AF-A0A315XH04-F1
#
_entry.id   AF-A0A315XH04-F1
#
_cell.length_a   1.000
_cell.length_b   1.000
_cell.length_c   1.000
_cell.angle_alpha   90.00
_cell.angle_beta   90.00
_cell.angle_gamma   90.00
#
_symmetry.space_group_name_H-M   'P 1'
#
loop_
_entity.id
_entity.type
_entity.pdbx_description
1 polymer ?
#
loop_
_entity_poly.entity_id
_entity_poly.type
_entity_poly.pdbx_seq_one_letter_code
_entity_poly.pdbx_strand_id
1 'polypeptide(L)'
;MADKREKSHKELLEIKEKLYEIHNDMKRFMERSGQQHLDSVLSGSRTNFTNAIIGHVIDDIEGGLENNMVKKCDMRDTCKSSFTGFLQKNACLIKNENVPEDVILKTQSELNDMRNNAPSKQCEKCFLQVQNLFGKQVNMMRSLQIYSSNEEKKQDIVPLPEGFIADVFEPLSNKQRLQILKAIAIETKTFSVLSELTGLRGGNLLFHLQKLLDSGMILQRHERGDYMITDKGFKIMKSVSDMYSVLKS
;
A
#
# COMPACT_ATOMS: atom_id res chain seq x y z
N MET A 1 -13.07 46.66 60.85
CA MET A 1 -14.02 45.88 60.02
C MET A 1 -13.52 45.63 58.59
N ALA A 2 -12.68 46.50 58.01
CA ALA A 2 -12.10 46.31 56.67
C ALA A 2 -11.13 45.12 56.57
N ASP A 3 -10.20 44.99 57.53
CA ASP A 3 -9.15 43.96 57.57
C ASP A 3 -9.68 42.51 57.61
N LYS A 4 -10.78 42.27 58.34
CA LYS A 4 -11.43 40.94 58.39
C LYS A 4 -12.14 40.56 57.09
N ARG A 5 -12.67 41.55 56.35
CA ARG A 5 -13.30 41.32 55.04
C ARG A 5 -12.25 41.05 53.96
N GLU A 6 -11.12 41.74 54.03
CA GLU A 6 -10.00 41.56 53.10
C GLU A 6 -9.33 40.20 53.28
N LYS A 7 -9.13 39.75 54.52
CA LYS A 7 -8.64 38.40 54.82
C LYS A 7 -9.59 37.30 54.36
N SER A 8 -10.89 37.41 54.63
CA SER A 8 -11.89 36.46 54.15
C SER A 8 -12.03 36.46 52.63
N HIS A 9 -11.84 37.60 51.96
CA HIS A 9 -11.83 37.67 50.50
C HIS A 9 -10.60 36.97 49.91
N LYS A 10 -9.43 37.11 50.54
CA LYS A 10 -8.20 36.41 50.14
C LYS A 10 -8.32 34.89 50.34
N GLU A 11 -8.83 34.43 51.48
CA GLU A 11 -9.09 33.01 51.73
C GLU A 11 -10.08 32.43 50.70
N LEU A 12 -11.10 33.20 50.32
CA LEU A 12 -12.08 32.78 49.31
C LEU A 12 -11.49 32.72 47.89
N LEU A 13 -10.52 33.59 47.57
CA LEU A 13 -9.76 33.52 46.32
C LEU A 13 -8.84 32.29 46.28
N GLU A 14 -8.12 32.01 47.36
CA GLU A 14 -7.26 30.82 47.47
C GLU A 14 -8.07 29.52 47.38
N ILE A 15 -9.27 29.48 47.97
CA ILE A 15 -10.18 28.33 47.85
C ILE A 15 -10.64 28.16 46.40
N LYS A 16 -10.98 29.25 45.70
CA LYS A 16 -11.39 29.19 44.29
C LYS A 16 -10.26 28.70 43.39
N GLU A 17 -9.03 29.14 43.65
CA GLU A 17 -7.85 28.71 42.91
C GLU A 17 -7.61 27.21 43.09
N LYS A 18 -7.64 26.71 44.33
CA LYS A 18 -7.51 25.26 44.60
C LYS A 18 -8.65 24.44 43.99
N LEU A 19 -9.87 24.94 43.99
CA LEU A 19 -11.00 24.26 43.33
C LEU A 19 -10.78 24.18 41.81
N TYR A 20 -10.18 25.20 41.20
CA TYR A 20 -9.84 25.20 39.78
C TYR A 20 -8.73 24.19 39.46
N GLU A 21 -7.70 24.10 40.32
CA GLU A 21 -6.64 23.08 40.19
C GLU A 21 -7.20 21.66 40.29
N ILE A 22 -8.02 21.38 41.31
CA ILE A 22 -8.67 20.07 41.49
C ILE A 22 -9.54 19.72 40.28
N HIS A 23 -10.29 20.68 39.74
CA HIS A 23 -11.13 20.45 38.57
C HIS A 23 -10.29 20.09 37.33
N ASN A 24 -9.15 20.78 37.13
CA ASN A 24 -8.24 20.47 36.03
C ASN A 24 -7.56 19.10 36.19
N ASP A 25 -7.21 18.71 37.42
CA ASP A 25 -6.65 17.40 37.70
C ASP A 25 -7.69 16.29 37.52
N MET A 26 -8.94 16.50 37.93
CA MET A 26 -10.05 15.58 37.65
C MET A 26 -10.27 15.43 36.14
N LYS A 27 -10.23 16.54 35.39
CA LYS A 27 -10.36 16.51 33.92
C LYS A 27 -9.23 15.70 33.27
N ARG A 28 -7.97 15.94 33.65
CA ARG A 28 -6.81 15.18 33.18
C ARG A 28 -6.89 13.70 33.56
N PHE A 29 -7.38 13.39 34.76
CA PHE A 29 -7.58 12.01 35.21
C PHE A 29 -8.65 11.29 34.37
N MET A 30 -9.79 11.95 34.12
CA MET A 30 -10.85 11.40 33.26
C MET A 30 -10.38 11.20 31.80
N GLU A 31 -9.62 12.15 31.25
CA GLU A 31 -9.01 12.03 29.92
C GLU A 31 -8.05 10.84 29.83
N ARG A 32 -7.15 10.68 30.81
CA ARG A 32 -6.21 9.55 30.89
C ARG A 32 -6.92 8.21 31.07
N SER A 33 -7.92 8.15 31.96
CA SER A 33 -8.69 6.94 32.24
C SER A 33 -9.51 6.51 31.02
N GLY A 34 -10.15 7.45 30.33
CA GLY A 34 -10.87 7.19 29.08
C GLY A 34 -9.95 6.66 27.99
N GLN A 35 -8.75 7.24 27.84
CA GLN A 35 -7.77 6.80 26.85
C GLN A 35 -7.21 5.40 27.16
N GLN A 36 -6.86 5.12 28.42
CA GLN A 36 -6.40 3.80 28.85
C GLN A 36 -7.47 2.71 28.65
N HIS A 37 -8.74 3.02 28.91
CA HIS A 37 -9.83 2.09 28.67
C HIS A 37 -10.01 1.77 27.18
N LEU A 38 -9.96 2.79 26.31
CA LEU A 38 -10.03 2.62 24.86
C LEU A 38 -8.86 1.79 24.31
N ASP A 39 -7.64 2.05 24.78
CA ASP A 39 -6.45 1.30 24.38
C ASP A 39 -6.55 -0.18 24.80
N SER A 40 -7.07 -0.44 26.00
CA SER A 40 -7.33 -1.80 26.51
C SER A 40 -8.39 -2.55 25.68
N VAL A 41 -9.49 -1.88 25.32
CA VAL A 41 -10.53 -2.46 24.47
C VAL A 41 -10.01 -2.76 23.05
N LEU A 42 -9.26 -1.82 22.46
CA LEU A 42 -8.67 -1.98 21.12
C LEU A 42 -7.62 -3.09 21.07
N SER A 43 -6.73 -3.15 22.06
CA SER A 43 -5.70 -4.20 22.16
C SER A 43 -6.31 -5.60 22.41
N GLY A 44 -7.34 -5.69 23.25
CA GLY A 44 -8.09 -6.94 23.46
C GLY A 44 -8.79 -7.40 22.18
N SER A 45 -9.44 -6.49 21.47
CA SER A 45 -10.10 -6.75 20.19
C SER A 45 -9.12 -7.26 19.13
N ARG A 46 -7.97 -6.59 18.97
CA ARG A 46 -6.89 -7.01 18.07
C ARG A 46 -6.41 -8.42 18.39
N THR A 47 -6.16 -8.71 19.66
CA THR A 47 -5.71 -10.04 20.10
C THR A 47 -6.71 -11.12 19.73
N ASN A 48 -8.01 -10.87 19.91
CA ASN A 48 -9.06 -11.83 19.55
C ASN A 48 -9.11 -12.09 18.03
N PHE A 49 -9.03 -11.04 17.21
CA PHE A 49 -8.99 -11.20 15.76
C PHE A 49 -7.75 -11.97 15.29
N THR A 50 -6.58 -11.61 15.80
CA THR A 50 -5.34 -12.32 15.49
C THR A 50 -5.43 -13.80 15.88
N ASN A 51 -5.98 -14.12 17.05
CA ASN A 51 -6.15 -15.51 17.47
C ASN A 51 -7.13 -16.28 16.57
N ALA A 52 -8.23 -15.66 16.15
CA ALA A 52 -9.17 -16.27 15.21
C ALA A 52 -8.52 -16.55 13.84
N ILE A 53 -7.74 -15.60 13.33
CA ILE A 53 -6.98 -15.75 12.08
C ILE A 53 -5.98 -16.90 12.21
N ILE A 54 -5.22 -16.94 13.30
CA ILE A 54 -4.25 -18.02 13.56
C ILE A 54 -4.95 -19.37 13.65
N GLY A 55 -6.11 -19.45 14.31
CA GLY A 55 -6.93 -20.66 14.34
C GLY A 55 -7.27 -21.16 12.94
N HIS A 56 -7.82 -20.29 12.08
CA HIS A 56 -8.11 -20.63 10.69
C HIS A 56 -6.86 -21.06 9.90
N VAL A 57 -5.72 -20.40 10.11
CA VAL A 57 -4.45 -20.78 9.47
C VAL A 57 -4.00 -22.16 9.94
N ILE A 58 -4.16 -22.49 11.23
CA ILE A 58 -3.82 -23.82 11.77
C ILE A 58 -4.73 -24.90 11.14
N ASP A 59 -6.02 -24.64 11.02
CA ASP A 59 -6.96 -25.57 10.38
C ASP A 59 -6.59 -25.80 8.89
N ASP A 60 -6.21 -24.76 8.15
CA ASP A 60 -5.74 -24.89 6.75
C ASP A 60 -4.41 -25.65 6.64
N ILE A 61 -3.52 -25.54 7.64
CA ILE A 61 -2.30 -26.36 7.70
C ILE A 61 -2.67 -27.83 7.87
N GLU A 62 -3.49 -28.16 8.86
CA GLU A 62 -3.85 -29.54 9.17
C GLU A 62 -4.59 -30.20 8.00
N GLY A 63 -5.63 -29.54 7.48
CA GLY A 63 -6.39 -30.02 6.32
C GLY A 63 -5.55 -30.05 5.04
N GLY A 64 -4.73 -29.02 4.81
CA GLY A 64 -3.87 -28.91 3.64
C GLY A 64 -2.83 -30.02 3.55
N LEU A 65 -2.14 -30.29 4.66
CA LEU A 65 -1.15 -31.37 4.72
C LEU A 65 -1.80 -32.76 4.67
N GLU A 66 -2.87 -32.99 5.44
CA GLU A 66 -3.53 -34.29 5.50
C GLU A 66 -4.03 -34.74 4.12
N ASN A 67 -4.64 -33.83 3.37
CA ASN A 67 -5.28 -34.14 2.09
C ASN A 67 -4.32 -34.20 0.90
N ASN A 68 -3.22 -33.43 0.92
CA ASN A 68 -2.42 -33.20 -0.28
C ASN A 68 -1.01 -33.80 -0.24
N MET A 69 -0.55 -34.31 0.91
CA MET A 69 0.69 -35.07 1.00
C MET A 69 0.56 -36.46 0.34
N VAL A 70 1.72 -37.03 -0.03
CA VAL A 70 1.77 -38.38 -0.60
C VAL A 70 1.27 -39.41 0.43
N LYS A 71 0.21 -40.14 0.10
CA LYS A 71 -0.45 -41.09 1.02
C LYS A 71 0.39 -42.32 1.34
N LYS A 72 1.07 -42.89 0.35
CA LYS A 72 1.92 -44.09 0.50
C LYS A 72 3.37 -43.67 0.63
N CYS A 73 3.79 -43.29 1.84
CA CYS A 73 5.17 -42.90 2.14
C CYS A 73 5.51 -43.29 3.59
N ASP A 74 6.62 -44.00 3.78
CA ASP A 74 7.03 -44.50 5.10
C ASP A 74 7.40 -43.36 6.07
N MET A 75 7.82 -42.22 5.54
CA MET A 75 8.16 -41.02 6.32
C MET A 75 7.00 -40.04 6.48
N ARG A 76 5.78 -40.39 6.05
CA ARG A 76 4.66 -39.45 5.97
C ARG A 76 4.40 -38.73 7.28
N ASP A 77 4.32 -39.45 8.40
CA ASP A 77 3.98 -38.87 9.70
C ASP A 77 5.10 -37.96 10.21
N THR A 78 6.36 -38.37 10.05
CA THR A 78 7.53 -37.53 10.36
C THR A 78 7.54 -36.25 9.55
N CYS A 79 7.32 -36.33 8.24
CA CYS A 79 7.23 -35.16 7.37
C CYS A 79 6.04 -34.27 7.76
N LYS A 80 4.86 -34.85 8.04
CA LYS A 80 3.67 -34.10 8.43
C LYS A 80 3.95 -33.32 9.71
N SER A 81 4.48 -33.96 10.75
CA SER A 81 4.84 -33.28 12.01
C SER A 81 5.87 -32.17 11.80
N SER A 82 6.90 -32.42 10.98
CA SER A 82 7.93 -31.42 10.68
C SER A 82 7.36 -30.21 9.92
N PHE A 83 6.55 -30.45 8.90
CA PHE A 83 5.89 -29.40 8.13
C PHE A 83 4.85 -28.62 8.93
N THR A 84 4.06 -29.31 9.77
CA THR A 84 3.14 -28.66 10.71
C THR A 84 3.89 -27.73 11.63
N GLY A 85 5.00 -28.18 12.25
CA GLY A 85 5.82 -27.35 13.13
C GLY A 85 6.41 -26.12 12.41
N PHE A 86 6.92 -26.31 11.19
CA PHE A 86 7.41 -25.21 10.35
C PHE A 86 6.32 -24.17 10.04
N LEU A 87 5.15 -24.62 9.57
CA LEU A 87 4.05 -23.73 9.18
C LEU A 87 3.39 -23.06 10.40
N GLN A 88 3.30 -23.74 11.55
CA GLN A 88 2.78 -23.15 12.79
C GLN A 88 3.72 -22.09 13.34
N LYS A 89 5.04 -22.32 13.29
CA LYS A 89 6.05 -21.32 13.66
C LYS A 89 5.86 -20.04 12.85
N ASN A 90 5.66 -20.15 11.54
CA ASN A 90 5.42 -18.99 10.68
C ASN A 90 4.05 -18.33 10.98
N ALA A 91 2.99 -19.12 11.18
CA ALA A 91 1.67 -18.60 11.54
C ALA A 91 1.69 -17.76 12.83
N CYS A 92 2.53 -18.12 13.82
CA CYS A 92 2.68 -17.34 15.05
C CYS A 92 3.23 -15.92 14.81
N LEU A 93 3.88 -15.63 13.68
CA LEU A 93 4.34 -14.28 13.35
C LEU A 93 3.17 -13.31 13.12
N ILE A 94 1.96 -13.81 12.85
CA ILE A 94 0.74 -12.99 12.71
C ILE A 94 0.43 -12.20 13.99
N LYS A 95 0.91 -12.67 15.16
CA LYS A 95 0.79 -11.96 16.44
C LYS A 95 1.61 -10.67 16.51
N ASN A 96 2.63 -10.54 15.68
CA ASN A 96 3.53 -9.40 15.70
C ASN A 96 2.90 -8.21 14.99
N GLU A 97 3.25 -7.01 15.43
CA GLU A 97 2.77 -5.78 14.78
C GLU A 97 3.44 -5.55 13.42
N ASN A 98 4.67 -6.01 13.29
CA ASN A 98 5.46 -5.94 12.08
C ASN A 98 6.39 -7.15 12.01
N VAL A 99 6.51 -7.73 10.84
CA VAL A 99 7.37 -8.87 10.52
C VAL A 99 8.40 -8.37 9.50
N PRO A 100 9.67 -8.24 9.89
CA PRO A 100 10.68 -7.75 8.96
C PRO A 100 11.03 -8.82 7.90
N GLU A 101 11.47 -8.35 6.72
CA GLU A 101 11.65 -9.20 5.54
C GLU A 101 12.73 -10.27 5.72
N ASP A 102 13.77 -9.97 6.48
CA ASP A 102 14.82 -10.92 6.84
C ASP A 102 14.26 -12.16 7.57
N VAL A 103 13.21 -12.00 8.39
CA VAL A 103 12.54 -13.12 9.06
C VAL A 103 11.86 -14.02 8.03
N ILE A 104 11.12 -13.45 7.07
CA ILE A 104 10.43 -14.21 6.03
C ILE A 104 11.43 -14.91 5.10
N LEU A 105 12.50 -14.22 4.70
CA LEU A 105 13.57 -14.79 3.88
C LEU A 105 14.30 -15.92 4.61
N LYS A 106 14.55 -15.76 5.92
CA LYS A 106 15.13 -16.82 6.74
C LYS A 106 14.21 -18.04 6.82
N THR A 107 12.91 -17.84 7.06
CA THR A 107 11.93 -18.94 7.07
C THR A 107 11.84 -19.63 5.70
N GLN A 108 11.93 -18.89 4.61
CA GLN A 108 12.00 -19.46 3.26
C GLN A 108 13.29 -20.27 3.04
N SER A 109 14.43 -19.80 3.55
CA SER A 109 15.69 -20.55 3.52
C SER A 109 15.58 -21.85 4.31
N GLU A 110 15.00 -21.81 5.52
CA GLU A 110 14.76 -23.01 6.35
C GLU A 110 13.97 -24.08 5.56
N LEU A 111 12.94 -23.69 4.80
CA LEU A 111 12.18 -24.62 3.95
C LEU A 111 13.01 -25.20 2.80
N ASN A 112 13.84 -24.37 2.16
CA ASN A 112 14.72 -24.79 1.08
C ASN A 112 15.79 -25.77 1.59
N ASP A 113 16.32 -25.55 2.79
CA ASP A 113 17.27 -26.44 3.43
C ASP A 113 16.63 -27.80 3.75
N MET A 114 15.40 -27.81 4.28
CA MET A 114 14.62 -29.05 4.46
C MET A 114 14.44 -29.80 3.14
N ARG A 115 14.21 -29.08 2.04
CA ARG A 115 14.03 -29.65 0.70
C ARG A 115 15.31 -30.25 0.13
N ASN A 116 16.44 -29.56 0.28
CA ASN A 116 17.74 -30.01 -0.22
C ASN A 116 18.23 -31.29 0.47
N ASN A 117 17.84 -31.48 1.73
CA ASN A 117 18.16 -32.68 2.51
C ASN A 117 17.17 -33.84 2.31
N ALA A 118 16.17 -33.69 1.43
CA ALA A 118 15.14 -34.70 1.22
C ALA A 118 15.66 -35.85 0.33
N PRO A 119 15.41 -37.12 0.69
CA PRO A 119 16.07 -38.27 0.08
C PRO A 119 15.54 -38.66 -1.30
N SER A 120 14.42 -38.10 -1.77
CA SER A 120 13.74 -38.63 -2.96
C SER A 120 12.94 -37.59 -3.75
N LYS A 121 12.81 -37.83 -5.06
CA LYS A 121 11.99 -36.99 -5.96
C LYS A 121 10.50 -36.97 -5.60
N GLN A 122 9.99 -38.00 -4.95
CA GLN A 122 8.58 -38.05 -4.50
C GLN A 122 8.28 -37.05 -3.37
N CYS A 123 9.30 -36.55 -2.66
CA CYS A 123 9.15 -35.49 -1.67
C CYS A 123 8.72 -34.15 -2.29
N GLU A 124 9.00 -33.94 -3.57
CA GLU A 124 8.71 -32.71 -4.30
C GLU A 124 7.23 -32.32 -4.20
N LYS A 125 6.33 -33.30 -4.32
CA LYS A 125 4.89 -33.06 -4.17
C LYS A 125 4.54 -32.51 -2.79
N CYS A 126 5.13 -33.07 -1.73
CA CYS A 126 4.89 -32.60 -0.37
C CYS A 126 5.46 -31.19 -0.16
N PHE A 127 6.68 -30.93 -0.61
CA PHE A 127 7.28 -29.59 -0.51
C PHE A 127 6.50 -28.54 -1.28
N LEU A 128 5.94 -28.86 -2.44
CA LEU A 128 5.04 -27.97 -3.16
C LEU A 128 3.81 -27.59 -2.33
N GLN A 129 3.23 -28.55 -1.58
CA GLN A 129 2.10 -28.25 -0.69
C GLN A 129 2.50 -27.33 0.46
N VAL A 130 3.65 -27.59 1.08
CA VAL A 130 4.17 -26.76 2.17
C VAL A 130 4.49 -25.35 1.67
N GLN A 131 5.09 -25.24 0.48
CA GLN A 131 5.38 -23.95 -0.15
C GLN A 131 4.11 -23.17 -0.48
N ASN A 132 3.04 -23.84 -0.94
CA ASN A 132 1.74 -23.21 -1.16
C ASN A 132 1.12 -22.69 0.14
N LEU A 133 1.13 -23.51 1.20
CA LEU A 133 0.62 -23.11 2.52
C LEU A 133 1.42 -21.95 3.11
N PHE A 134 2.74 -22.01 3.03
CA PHE A 134 3.62 -20.92 3.44
C PHE A 134 3.35 -19.63 2.65
N GLY A 135 3.20 -19.74 1.32
CA GLY A 135 2.86 -18.60 0.46
C GLY A 135 1.51 -17.96 0.84
N LYS A 136 0.49 -18.77 1.15
CA LYS A 136 -0.79 -18.26 1.67
C LYS A 136 -0.61 -17.49 2.98
N GLN A 137 0.20 -18.01 3.91
CA GLN A 137 0.49 -17.33 5.18
C GLN A 137 1.19 -15.99 4.96
N VAL A 138 2.20 -15.94 4.10
CA VAL A 138 2.91 -14.68 3.76
C VAL A 138 1.96 -13.68 3.11
N ASN A 139 1.10 -14.12 2.19
CA ASN A 139 0.09 -13.25 1.58
C ASN A 139 -0.92 -12.74 2.60
N MET A 140 -1.31 -13.55 3.58
CA MET A 140 -2.17 -13.11 4.67
C MET A 140 -1.47 -12.04 5.52
N MET A 141 -0.18 -12.20 5.84
CA MET A 141 0.60 -11.17 6.53
C MET A 141 0.67 -9.86 5.74
N ARG A 142 0.77 -9.93 4.40
CA ARG A 142 0.66 -8.74 3.52
C ARG A 142 -0.70 -8.07 3.61
N SER A 143 -1.79 -8.84 3.54
CA SER A 143 -3.16 -8.31 3.64
C SER A 143 -3.45 -7.68 5.00
N LEU A 144 -2.81 -8.18 6.06
CA LEU A 144 -2.87 -7.59 7.41
C LEU A 144 -1.94 -6.39 7.58
N GLN A 145 -1.17 -6.03 6.55
CA GLN A 145 -0.18 -4.94 6.57
C GLN A 145 0.88 -5.07 7.66
N ILE A 146 1.13 -6.28 8.15
CA ILE A 146 2.19 -6.57 9.11
C ILE A 146 3.49 -7.01 8.42
N TYR A 147 3.46 -7.25 7.10
CA TYR A 147 4.61 -7.59 6.29
C TYR A 147 4.53 -6.90 4.93
N SER A 148 5.63 -6.28 4.52
CA SER A 148 5.85 -5.78 3.16
C SER A 148 7.31 -6.05 2.79
N SER A 149 7.53 -6.56 1.59
CA SER A 149 8.89 -6.72 1.03
C SER A 149 9.55 -5.36 0.83
N ASN A 150 10.88 -5.30 0.82
CA ASN A 150 11.58 -4.03 0.56
C ASN A 150 11.29 -3.47 -0.84
N GLU A 151 10.92 -4.32 -1.81
CA GLU A 151 10.45 -3.88 -3.13
C GLU A 151 9.05 -3.24 -3.06
N GLU A 152 8.16 -3.72 -2.18
CA GLU A 152 6.84 -3.10 -1.92
C GLU A 152 6.98 -1.81 -1.09
N LYS A 153 7.93 -1.73 -0.15
CA LYS A 153 8.21 -0.51 0.63
C LYS A 153 8.78 0.63 -0.22
N LYS A 154 9.44 0.34 -1.34
CA LYS A 154 9.85 1.37 -2.32
C LYS A 154 8.66 2.03 -3.03
N GLN A 155 7.44 1.55 -2.83
CA GLN A 155 6.20 2.15 -3.38
C GLN A 155 5.55 3.16 -2.44
N ASP A 156 6.31 3.84 -1.59
CA ASP A 156 5.81 5.07 -0.95
C ASP A 156 5.37 6.05 -2.05
N ILE A 157 4.15 6.60 -1.92
CA ILE A 157 3.65 7.63 -2.82
C ILE A 157 4.55 8.85 -2.66
N VAL A 158 5.53 8.99 -3.54
CA VAL A 158 6.41 10.16 -3.57
C VAL A 158 5.53 11.38 -3.83
N PRO A 159 5.57 12.41 -2.96
CA PRO A 159 4.83 13.65 -3.18
C PRO A 159 5.20 14.22 -4.55
N LEU A 160 4.21 14.35 -5.44
CA LEU A 160 4.43 14.96 -6.74
C LEU A 160 4.71 16.45 -6.53
N PRO A 161 5.76 17.03 -7.17
CA PRO A 161 5.98 18.47 -7.15
C PRO A 161 4.74 19.21 -7.66
N GLU A 162 4.38 20.35 -7.06
CA GLU A 162 3.19 21.13 -7.49
C GLU A 162 3.21 21.46 -8.98
N GLY A 163 4.40 21.77 -9.54
CA GLY A 163 4.59 22.02 -10.97
C GLY A 163 4.27 20.83 -11.88
N PHE A 164 4.32 19.60 -11.37
CA PHE A 164 3.98 18.39 -12.14
C PHE A 164 2.51 18.40 -12.56
N ILE A 165 1.61 18.97 -11.75
CA ILE A 165 0.19 19.07 -12.09
C ILE A 165 -0.01 19.99 -13.29
N ALA A 166 0.59 21.17 -13.26
CA ALA A 166 0.50 22.14 -14.36
C ALA A 166 1.23 21.67 -15.63
N ASP A 167 2.37 21.00 -15.49
CA ASP A 167 3.21 20.61 -16.62
C ASP A 167 2.77 19.31 -17.29
N VAL A 168 2.05 18.45 -16.57
CA VAL A 168 1.69 17.09 -17.05
C VAL A 168 0.19 16.86 -17.00
N PHE A 169 -0.47 17.04 -15.85
CA PHE A 169 -1.89 16.70 -15.73
C PHE A 169 -2.83 17.69 -16.41
N GLU A 170 -2.62 19.00 -16.30
CA GLU A 170 -3.46 20.01 -16.95
C GLU A 170 -3.46 19.85 -18.49
N PRO A 171 -2.31 19.69 -19.17
CA PRO A 171 -2.29 19.47 -20.62
C PRO A 171 -3.00 18.17 -21.03
N LEU A 172 -2.94 17.11 -20.21
CA LEU A 172 -3.53 15.80 -20.53
C LEU A 172 -5.01 15.68 -20.17
N SER A 173 -5.52 16.46 -19.23
CA SER A 173 -6.91 16.33 -18.73
C SER A 173 -7.98 16.66 -19.77
N ASN A 174 -7.60 17.23 -20.91
CA ASN A 174 -8.50 17.58 -21.99
C ASN A 174 -8.52 16.51 -23.09
N LYS A 175 -9.74 16.07 -23.47
CA LYS A 175 -9.99 15.04 -24.49
C LYS A 175 -9.34 15.37 -25.84
N GLN A 176 -9.47 16.60 -26.33
CA GLN A 176 -8.94 16.99 -27.65
C GLN A 176 -7.40 16.98 -27.65
N ARG A 177 -6.75 17.41 -26.56
CA ARG A 177 -5.29 17.34 -26.43
C ARG A 177 -4.77 15.90 -26.41
N LEU A 178 -5.46 14.98 -25.74
CA LEU A 178 -5.14 13.55 -25.81
C LEU A 178 -5.33 12.97 -27.22
N GLN A 179 -6.37 13.39 -27.94
CA GLN A 179 -6.57 12.98 -29.34
C GLN A 179 -5.41 13.46 -30.24
N ILE A 180 -4.97 14.70 -30.07
CA ILE A 180 -3.80 15.26 -30.77
C ILE A 180 -2.56 14.42 -30.47
N LEU A 181 -2.24 14.20 -29.19
CA LEU A 181 -1.07 13.43 -28.76
C LEU A 181 -1.06 12.00 -29.32
N LYS A 182 -2.21 11.32 -29.33
CA LYS A 182 -2.36 10.00 -29.94
C LYS A 182 -2.08 10.03 -31.45
N ALA A 183 -2.60 11.03 -32.15
CA ALA A 183 -2.43 11.15 -33.60
C ALA A 183 -0.96 11.39 -33.99
N ILE A 184 -0.24 12.22 -33.22
CA ILE A 184 1.16 12.58 -33.51
C ILE A 184 2.19 11.61 -32.91
N ALA A 185 1.78 10.70 -32.04
CA ALA A 185 2.66 9.65 -31.49
C ALA A 185 3.07 8.61 -32.53
N ILE A 186 2.28 8.46 -33.60
CA ILE A 186 2.54 7.52 -34.70
C ILE A 186 3.36 8.21 -35.79
N GLU A 187 2.92 9.38 -36.23
CA GLU A 187 3.53 10.14 -37.32
C GLU A 187 3.23 11.63 -37.19
N THR A 188 3.98 12.47 -37.90
CA THR A 188 3.80 13.93 -37.86
C THR A 188 2.46 14.33 -38.47
N LYS A 189 1.82 15.38 -37.94
CA LYS A 189 0.52 15.87 -38.45
C LYS A 189 0.52 17.36 -38.74
N THR A 190 -0.11 17.74 -39.84
CA THR A 190 -0.36 19.16 -40.17
C THR A 190 -1.48 19.73 -39.30
N PHE A 191 -1.57 21.07 -39.23
CA PHE A 191 -2.68 21.76 -38.57
C PHE A 191 -4.05 21.33 -39.12
N SER A 192 -4.18 21.22 -40.45
CA SER A 192 -5.46 20.85 -41.09
C SER A 192 -5.91 19.44 -40.70
N VAL A 193 -4.99 18.47 -40.63
CA VAL A 193 -5.31 17.11 -40.22
C VAL A 193 -5.74 17.06 -38.75
N LEU A 194 -5.07 17.82 -37.88
CA LEU A 194 -5.46 17.91 -36.47
C LEU A 194 -6.81 18.64 -36.29
N SER A 195 -7.11 19.62 -37.15
CA SER A 195 -8.40 20.32 -37.17
C SER A 195 -9.55 19.39 -37.54
N GLU A 196 -9.36 18.55 -38.56
CA GLU A 196 -10.33 17.54 -38.95
C GLU A 196 -10.52 16.49 -37.86
N LEU A 197 -9.42 15.95 -37.31
CA LEU A 197 -9.44 14.88 -36.30
C LEU A 197 -10.10 15.31 -34.98
N THR A 198 -9.91 16.56 -34.57
CA THR A 198 -10.45 17.08 -33.30
C THR A 198 -11.77 17.80 -33.44
N GLY A 199 -12.16 18.19 -34.66
CA GLY A 199 -13.28 19.09 -34.93
C GLY A 199 -13.04 20.55 -34.52
N LEU A 200 -11.83 20.88 -34.03
CA LEU A 200 -11.47 22.24 -33.61
C LEU A 200 -10.99 23.05 -34.80
N ARG A 201 -11.34 24.34 -34.87
CA ARG A 201 -10.96 25.23 -35.99
C ARG A 201 -10.26 26.49 -35.50
N GLY A 202 -9.38 27.04 -36.34
CA GLY A 202 -8.73 28.33 -36.16
C GLY A 202 -8.11 28.50 -34.76
N GLY A 203 -8.45 29.61 -34.09
CA GLY A 203 -7.92 29.95 -32.76
C GLY A 203 -8.17 28.89 -31.68
N ASN A 204 -9.26 28.12 -31.75
CA ASN A 204 -9.53 27.07 -30.77
C ASN A 204 -8.49 25.96 -30.85
N LEU A 205 -8.16 25.49 -32.06
CA LEU A 205 -7.11 24.47 -32.21
C LEU A 205 -5.74 25.02 -31.82
N LEU A 206 -5.43 26.27 -32.19
CA LEU A 206 -4.18 26.93 -31.80
C LEU A 206 -4.03 26.99 -30.28
N PHE A 207 -5.09 27.30 -29.54
CA PHE A 207 -5.06 27.30 -28.07
C PHE A 207 -4.66 25.94 -27.49
N HIS A 208 -5.22 24.85 -28.01
CA HIS A 208 -4.87 23.50 -27.53
C HIS A 208 -3.44 23.09 -27.91
N LEU A 209 -3.00 23.43 -29.13
CA LEU A 209 -1.64 23.19 -29.58
C LEU A 209 -0.64 24.00 -28.76
N GLN A 210 -0.93 25.26 -28.45
CA GLN A 210 -0.07 26.10 -27.63
C GLN A 210 0.14 25.50 -26.23
N LYS A 211 -0.93 25.02 -25.57
CA LYS A 211 -0.82 24.34 -24.27
C LYS A 211 0.07 23.08 -24.32
N LEU A 212 0.10 22.38 -25.44
CA LEU A 212 0.97 21.22 -25.63
C LEU A 212 2.41 21.61 -25.99
N LEU A 213 2.60 22.72 -26.71
CA LEU A 213 3.91 23.30 -27.02
C LEU A 213 4.56 23.87 -25.74
N ASP A 214 3.81 24.64 -24.96
CA ASP A 214 4.27 25.27 -23.71
C ASP A 214 4.69 24.23 -22.67
N SER A 215 3.99 23.10 -22.61
CA SER A 215 4.35 21.97 -21.73
C SER A 215 5.49 21.11 -22.30
N GLY A 216 5.96 21.39 -23.53
CA GLY A 216 7.02 20.66 -24.19
C GLY A 216 6.66 19.22 -24.57
N MET A 217 5.37 18.87 -24.63
CA MET A 217 4.91 17.54 -25.05
C MET A 217 4.94 17.37 -26.56
N ILE A 218 4.85 18.48 -27.29
CA ILE A 218 4.91 18.49 -28.76
C ILE A 218 5.87 19.58 -29.23
N LEU A 219 6.32 19.48 -30.47
CA LEU A 219 7.08 20.52 -31.16
C LEU A 219 6.49 20.76 -32.54
N GLN A 220 6.67 21.98 -33.05
CA GLN A 220 6.36 22.33 -34.43
C GLN A 220 7.67 22.50 -35.18
N ARG A 221 7.84 21.85 -36.34
CA ARG A 221 9.13 21.89 -37.07
C ARG A 221 9.58 23.31 -37.47
N HIS A 222 8.64 24.14 -37.91
CA HIS A 222 8.81 25.55 -38.31
C HIS A 222 7.46 26.27 -38.15
N GLU A 223 7.36 27.60 -38.32
CA GLU A 223 6.10 28.37 -38.08
C GLU A 223 4.84 27.81 -38.79
N ARG A 224 5.01 27.11 -39.91
CA ARG A 224 3.92 26.40 -40.63
C ARG A 224 4.18 24.90 -40.80
N GLY A 225 5.14 24.37 -40.05
CA GLY A 225 5.54 22.97 -40.13
C GLY A 225 4.60 22.05 -39.37
N ASP A 226 4.77 20.76 -39.62
CA ASP A 226 4.02 19.70 -38.93
C ASP A 226 4.33 19.67 -37.43
N TYR A 227 3.34 19.20 -36.69
CA TYR A 227 3.45 18.91 -35.27
C TYR A 227 3.95 17.48 -35.05
N MET A 228 4.85 17.34 -34.08
CA MET A 228 5.47 16.07 -33.71
C MET A 228 5.45 15.90 -32.21
N ILE A 229 5.39 14.65 -31.75
CA ILE A 229 5.59 14.33 -30.34
C ILE A 229 7.06 14.52 -29.94
N THR A 230 7.31 15.02 -28.73
CA THR A 230 8.64 15.05 -28.13
C THR A 230 8.92 13.78 -27.34
N ASP A 231 10.16 13.54 -26.92
CA ASP A 231 10.48 12.43 -26.00
C ASP A 231 9.69 12.53 -24.68
N LYS A 232 9.52 13.75 -24.15
CA LYS A 232 8.66 14.02 -22.98
C LYS A 232 7.22 13.59 -23.24
N GLY A 233 6.63 14.04 -24.34
CA GLY A 233 5.25 13.68 -24.72
C GLY A 233 5.06 12.17 -24.91
N PHE A 234 6.03 11.50 -25.53
CA PHE A 234 5.98 10.05 -25.76
C PHE A 234 6.04 9.26 -24.46
N LYS A 235 6.98 9.58 -23.57
CA LYS A 235 7.10 8.92 -22.25
C LYS A 235 5.83 9.07 -21.44
N ILE A 236 5.24 10.26 -21.42
CA ILE A 236 3.97 10.53 -20.73
C ILE A 236 2.83 9.68 -21.31
N MET A 237 2.69 9.62 -22.64
CA MET A 237 1.66 8.80 -23.29
C MET A 237 1.84 7.31 -23.00
N LYS A 238 3.08 6.82 -22.91
CA LYS A 238 3.38 5.45 -22.50
C LYS A 238 2.95 5.21 -21.05
N SER A 239 3.30 6.09 -20.12
CA SER A 239 2.88 5.98 -18.71
C SER A 239 1.35 5.98 -18.55
N VAL A 240 0.63 6.78 -19.34
CA VAL A 240 -0.85 6.78 -19.33
C VAL A 240 -1.41 5.44 -19.84
N SER A 241 -0.79 4.84 -20.86
CA SER A 241 -1.17 3.51 -21.36
C SER A 241 -0.91 2.41 -20.33
N ASP A 242 0.23 2.48 -19.64
CA ASP A 242 0.58 1.53 -18.58
C ASP A 242 -0.41 1.66 -17.40
N MET A 243 -0.72 2.89 -16.99
CA MET A 243 -1.73 3.17 -15.95
C MET A 243 -3.11 2.62 -16.34
N TYR A 244 -3.56 2.81 -17.58
CA TYR A 244 -4.82 2.25 -18.06
C TYR A 244 -4.82 0.71 -18.00
N SER A 245 -3.68 0.07 -18.30
CA SER A 245 -3.55 -1.40 -18.27
C SER A 245 -3.67 -1.94 -16.85
N VAL A 246 -3.06 -1.25 -15.87
CA VAL A 246 -3.16 -1.59 -14.43
C VAL A 246 -4.57 -1.35 -13.88
N LEU A 247 -5.26 -0.29 -14.31
CA LEU A 247 -6.62 0.00 -13.82
C LEU A 247 -7.71 -0.88 -14.47
N LYS A 248 -7.38 -1.58 -15.55
CA LYS A 248 -8.29 -2.49 -16.26
C LYS A 248 -8.19 -3.94 -15.77
N SER A 249 -7.06 -4.34 -15.19
CA SER A 249 -6.86 -5.66 -14.58
C SER A 249 -7.57 -5.77 -13.23
#